data_AF-A0A942LRU2-F1
#
_entry.id   AF-A0A942LRU2-F1
#
_cell.length_a   1.000
_cell.length_b   1.000
_cell.length_c   1.000
_cell.angle_alpha   90.00
_cell.angle_beta   90.00
_cell.angle_gamma   90.00
#
_symmetry.space_group_name_H-M   'P 1'
#
loop_
_entity.id
_entity.type
_entity.pdbx_description
1 polymer ?
#
loop_
_entity_poly.entity_id
_entity_poly.type
_entity_poly.pdbx_seq_one_letter_code
_entity_poly.pdbx_strand_id
1 'polypeptide(L)' 'MAKAQTFGDKLKKKKGDDKPVVKVIKGYKDQDGTVKFIEQFMKVDDINSVDKLDISK' A
#
# COMPACT_ATOMS: atom_id res chain seq x y z
N MET A 1 -23.36 9.22 26.17
CA MET A 1 -24.06 7.93 25.95
C MET A 1 -23.72 7.44 24.54
N ALA A 2 -22.75 6.54 24.40
CA ALA A 2 -22.43 5.95 23.11
C ALA A 2 -23.62 5.08 22.67
N LYS A 3 -24.23 5.39 21.52
CA LYS A 3 -25.32 4.58 20.96
C LYS A 3 -24.80 3.16 20.74
N ALA A 4 -25.51 2.16 21.27
CA ALA A 4 -25.12 0.76 21.15
C ALA A 4 -25.12 0.38 19.66
N GLN A 5 -23.93 0.20 19.10
CA GLN A 5 -23.76 -0.24 17.71
C GLN A 5 -23.95 -1.75 17.65
N THR A 6 -24.93 -2.22 16.87
CA THR A 6 -25.17 -3.66 16.75
C THR A 6 -24.11 -4.32 15.87
N PHE A 7 -23.90 -5.63 16.05
CA PHE A 7 -22.97 -6.40 15.19
C PHE A 7 -23.37 -6.34 13.71
N GLY A 8 -24.68 -6.31 13.42
CA GLY A 8 -25.20 -6.12 12.07
C GLY A 8 -24.80 -4.78 11.45
N ASP A 9 -24.75 -3.71 12.24
CA ASP A 9 -24.32 -2.38 11.77
C ASP A 9 -22.81 -2.31 11.47
N LYS A 10 -22.00 -3.13 12.15
CA LYS A 10 -20.56 -3.27 11.85
C LYS A 10 -20.31 -4.07 10.57
N LEU A 11 -21.14 -5.09 10.31
CA LEU A 11 -21.02 -5.94 9.11
C LEU A 11 -21.51 -5.23 7.84
N LYS A 12 -22.49 -4.32 7.94
CA LYS A 12 -22.98 -3.49 6.82
C LYS A 12 -22.02 -2.38 6.41
N LYS A 13 -21.07 -2.03 7.28
CA LYS A 13 -19.94 -1.19 6.90
C LYS A 13 -19.09 -2.05 5.97
N LYS A 14 -19.38 -1.94 4.65
CA LYS A 14 -18.67 -2.62 3.57
C LYS A 14 -17.21 -2.76 3.97
N LYS A 15 -16.67 -3.99 3.93
CA LYS A 15 -15.22 -4.23 3.95
C LYS A 15 -14.62 -3.15 3.06
N GLY A 16 -14.03 -2.13 3.67
CA GLY A 16 -13.44 -1.03 2.92
C GLY A 16 -12.39 -1.69 2.06
N ASP A 17 -12.44 -1.46 0.74
CA ASP A 17 -11.59 -2.09 -0.27
C ASP A 17 -10.30 -2.62 0.36
N ASP A 18 -10.25 -3.95 0.56
CA ASP A 18 -9.12 -4.65 1.17
C ASP A 18 -8.00 -4.65 0.12
N LYS A 19 -7.47 -3.47 -0.15
CA LYS A 19 -6.40 -3.26 -1.11
C LYS A 19 -5.14 -3.86 -0.51
N PRO A 20 -4.45 -4.76 -1.23
CA PRO A 20 -3.19 -5.30 -0.76
C PRO A 20 -2.21 -4.16 -0.50
N VAL A 21 -1.58 -4.22 0.67
CA VAL A 21 -0.47 -3.35 1.03
C VAL A 21 0.80 -4.10 0.67
N VAL A 22 1.59 -3.54 -0.22
CA VAL A 22 2.84 -4.15 -0.70
C VAL A 22 4.03 -3.26 -0.37
N LYS A 23 5.17 -3.90 -0.09
CA LYS A 23 6.46 -3.22 0.07
C LYS A 23 7.17 -3.25 -1.27
N VAL A 24 7.38 -2.09 -1.88
CA VAL A 24 8.14 -1.96 -3.13
C VAL A 24 9.57 -1.58 -2.77
N ILE A 25 10.54 -2.31 -3.33
CA ILE A 25 11.97 -2.09 -3.15
C ILE A 25 12.60 -1.88 -4.52
N LYS A 26 13.14 -0.68 -4.79
CA LYS A 26 13.80 -0.35 -6.07
C LYS A 26 15.25 0.06 -5.82
N GLY A 27 16.17 -0.66 -6.46
CA GLY A 27 17.57 -0.29 -6.51
C GLY A 27 17.81 0.83 -7.53
N TYR A 28 18.63 1.81 -7.18
CA TYR A 28 19.11 2.83 -8.10
C TYR A 28 20.62 3.03 -7.93
N LYS A 29 21.28 3.42 -9.01
CA LYS A 29 22.70 3.81 -8.94
C LYS A 29 22.75 5.29 -8.56
N ASP A 30 23.48 5.56 -7.50
CA ASP A 30 23.78 6.93 -7.10
C ASP A 30 24.86 7.53 -8.01
N GLN A 31 25.00 8.85 -7.99
CA GLN A 31 25.99 9.57 -8.80
C GLN A 31 27.43 9.11 -8.52
N ASP A 32 27.69 8.65 -7.29
CA ASP A 32 28.98 8.11 -6.84
C ASP A 32 29.18 6.63 -7.22
N GLY A 33 28.31 6.05 -8.06
CA GLY A 33 28.40 4.66 -8.53
C GLY A 33 27.99 3.61 -7.49
N THR A 34 27.59 4.02 -6.29
CA THR A 34 27.08 3.13 -5.24
C THR A 34 25.63 2.73 -5.54
N VAL A 35 25.26 1.47 -5.29
CA VAL A 35 23.87 1.01 -5.39
C VAL A 35 23.15 1.31 -4.09
N LYS A 36 22.08 2.11 -4.18
CA LYS A 36 21.17 2.43 -3.07
C LYS A 36 19.78 1.85 -3.33
N PHE A 37 19.00 1.69 -2.28
CA PHE A 37 17.65 1.13 -2.36
C PHE A 37 16.64 2.10 -1.77
N ILE A 38 15.50 2.27 -2.45
CA ILE A 38 14.34 2.99 -1.95
C ILE A 38 13.28 1.94 -1.58
N GLU A 39 12.72 2.08 -0.37
CA GLU A 39 11.69 1.20 0.15
C GLU A 39 10.44 2.01 0.50
N GLN A 40 9.29 1.60 -0.02
CA GLN A 40 8.02 2.25 0.30
C GLN A 40 6.88 1.23 0.42
N PHE A 41 6.06 1.39 1.45
CA PHE A 41 4.80 0.66 1.58
C PHE A 41 3.70 1.43 0.87
N MET A 42 3.03 0.77 -0.07
CA MET A 42 1.96 1.37 -0.86
C MET A 42 0.74 0.46 -0.90
N LYS A 43 -0.44 1.08 -0.90
CA LYS A 43 -1.69 0.38 -1.19
C LYS A 43 -1.81 0.28 -2.71
N VAL A 44 -2.01 -0.94 -3.21
CA VAL A 44 -2.18 -1.16 -4.65
C VAL A 44 -3.57 -1.71 -4.92
N ASP A 45 -4.17 -1.28 -6.03
CA ASP A 45 -5.47 -1.76 -6.46
C ASP A 45 -5.38 -3.21 -6.97
N ASP A 46 -4.27 -3.54 -7.63
CA ASP A 46 -3.95 -4.88 -8.13
C ASP A 46 -2.45 -5.13 -8.00
N ILE A 47 -2.09 -6.35 -7.58
CA ILE A 47 -0.70 -6.83 -7.47
C ILE A 47 -0.02 -6.85 -8.84
N ASN A 48 -0.76 -7.12 -9.93
CA ASN A 48 -0.20 -7.11 -11.27
C ASN A 48 0.19 -5.71 -11.76
N SER A 49 -0.21 -4.65 -11.06
CA SER A 49 0.12 -3.27 -11.41
C SER A 49 1.37 -2.75 -10.70
N VAL A 50 2.04 -3.57 -9.88
CA VAL A 50 3.21 -3.16 -9.08
C VAL A 50 4.38 -2.69 -9.96
N ASP A 51 4.56 -3.28 -11.15
CA ASP A 51 5.63 -2.92 -12.09
C ASP A 51 5.50 -1.50 -12.67
N LYS A 52 4.29 -0.94 -12.65
CA LYS A 52 3.99 0.41 -13.18
C LYS A 52 4.15 1.51 -12.13
N LEU A 53 4.47 1.14 -10.90
CA LEU A 53 4.59 2.09 -9.80
C LEU A 53 5.97 2.77 -9.83
N ASP A 54 5.96 4.09 -9.99
CA ASP A 54 7.18 4.87 -9.89
C ASP A 54 7.38 5.35 -8.43
N ILE A 55 8.37 4.76 -7.76
CA ILE A 55 8.75 5.10 -6.38
C ILE A 55 9.99 6.01 -6.31
N SER A 56 10.39 6.62 -7.43
CA SER A 56 11.59 7.46 -7.53
C SER A 56 11.32 8.97 -7.37
N LYS A 57 10.12 9.36 -6.89
CA LYS A 57 9.75 10.77 -6.66
C LYS A 57 10.32 11.33 -5.36
#